data_AF-A0A0Q7QZ34-F1
#
_entry.id   AF-A0A0Q7QZ34-F1
#
_cell.length_a   1.000
_cell.length_b   1.000
_cell.length_c   1.000
_cell.angle_alpha   90.00
_cell.angle_beta   90.00
_cell.angle_gamma   90.00
#
_symmetry.space_group_name_H-M   'P 1'
#
loop_
_entity.id
_entity.type
_entity.pdbx_description
1 polymer ?
#
loop_
_entity_poly.entity_id
_entity_poly.type
_entity_poly.pdbx_seq_one_letter_code
_entity_poly.pdbx_strand_id
1 'polypeptide(L)'
;MRHLTTLSLALALTLASAGATVSQVTDHPGIQRCNAGLQRSIAVCDNMHEAGSSNWKKCLDYSISMHLQCVTEVVAHMDTLEPA
;
A
#
# COMPACT_ATOMS: atom_id res chain seq x y z
N MET A 1 -19.86 10.49 1.74
CA MET A 1 -18.74 9.69 2.28
C MET A 1 -17.46 10.08 1.55
N ARG A 2 -16.70 11.08 2.06
CA ARG A 2 -15.60 11.74 1.33
C ARG A 2 -14.24 11.66 2.04
N HIS A 3 -14.11 10.86 3.09
CA HIS A 3 -12.98 10.96 4.06
C HIS A 3 -12.06 9.73 4.14
N LEU A 4 -12.28 8.66 3.36
CA LEU A 4 -11.43 7.46 3.42
C LEU A 4 -10.22 7.50 2.48
N THR A 5 -10.24 8.34 1.43
CA THR A 5 -9.14 8.45 0.47
C THR A 5 -7.87 9.08 1.05
N THR A 6 -7.98 9.85 2.14
CA THR A 6 -6.84 10.49 2.80
C THR A 6 -6.04 9.57 3.72
N LEU A 7 -6.64 8.47 4.21
CA LEU A 7 -5.96 7.52 5.10
C LEU A 7 -5.00 6.59 4.35
N SER A 8 -5.25 6.32 3.07
CA SER A 8 -4.44 5.41 2.25
C SER A 8 -3.06 5.95 1.91
N LEU A 9 -2.85 7.27 1.94
CA LEU A 9 -1.53 7.86 1.72
C LEU A 9 -0.62 7.70 2.94
N ALA A 10 -1.17 7.88 4.15
CA ALA A 10 -0.41 7.89 5.41
C ALA A 10 0.20 6.53 5.76
N LEU A 11 -0.44 5.42 5.39
CA LEU A 11 0.05 4.08 5.74
C LEU A 11 1.25 3.62 4.88
N ALA A 12 1.41 4.19 3.68
CA ALA A 12 2.58 3.97 2.84
C ALA A 12 3.84 4.71 3.37
N LEU A 13 3.66 5.71 4.25
CA LEU A 13 4.76 6.52 4.78
C LEU A 13 5.59 5.83 5.88
N THR A 14 5.09 4.76 6.52
CA THR A 14 5.71 4.23 7.74
C THR A 14 6.74 3.13 7.53
N LEU A 15 6.91 2.59 6.30
CA LEU A 15 7.89 1.53 6.02
C LEU A 15 9.07 1.96 5.13
N ALA A 16 9.20 3.26 4.83
CA ALA A 16 10.41 3.80 4.22
C ALA A 16 11.45 4.15 5.30
N SER A 17 11.95 3.15 6.00
CA SER A 17 13.01 3.33 7.01
C SER A 17 14.23 2.50 6.66
N ALA A 18 14.95 2.96 5.63
CA ALA A 18 16.40 2.87 5.47
C ALA A 18 16.74 3.54 4.12
N GLY A 19 17.36 4.72 4.12
CA GLY A 19 18.02 5.29 2.93
C GLY A 19 17.18 6.07 1.91
N ALA A 20 15.98 5.63 1.53
CA ALA A 20 15.22 6.29 0.47
C ALA A 20 14.46 7.53 0.98
N THR A 21 14.73 8.72 0.40
CA THR A 21 13.95 9.93 0.71
C THR A 21 12.48 9.67 0.35
N VAL A 22 11.54 10.15 1.19
CA VAL A 22 10.08 9.96 1.01
C VAL A 22 9.61 10.31 -0.42
N SER A 23 10.25 11.30 -1.05
CA SER A 23 9.98 11.68 -2.45
C SER A 23 10.35 10.59 -3.48
N GLN A 24 11.44 9.85 -3.27
CA GLN A 24 11.82 8.75 -4.18
C GLN A 24 10.91 7.53 -4.04
N VAL A 25 10.41 7.26 -2.83
CA VAL A 25 9.53 6.10 -2.58
C VAL A 25 8.15 6.32 -3.20
N THR A 26 7.60 7.53 -3.09
CA THR A 26 6.23 7.81 -3.58
C THR A 26 6.14 7.85 -5.11
N ASP A 27 7.20 8.30 -5.79
CA ASP A 27 7.27 8.41 -7.25
C ASP A 27 7.86 7.17 -7.93
N HIS A 28 8.32 6.17 -7.18
CA HIS A 28 8.84 4.94 -7.77
C HIS A 28 7.69 4.14 -8.44
N PRO A 29 7.81 3.76 -9.73
CA PRO A 29 6.76 3.04 -10.45
C PRO A 29 6.33 1.73 -9.78
N GLY A 30 7.24 1.06 -9.08
CA GLY A 30 6.93 -0.14 -8.29
C GLY A 30 5.99 0.16 -7.12
N ILE A 31 6.25 1.22 -6.37
CA ILE A 31 5.42 1.62 -5.22
C ILE A 31 4.05 2.12 -5.69
N GLN A 32 3.99 2.85 -6.80
CA GLN A 32 2.72 3.26 -7.40
C GLN A 32 1.83 2.07 -7.79
N ARG A 33 2.43 0.97 -8.29
CA ARG A 33 1.69 -0.27 -8.56
C ARG A 33 1.18 -0.93 -7.27
N CYS A 34 1.99 -0.97 -6.22
CA CYS A 34 1.56 -1.47 -4.90
C CYS A 34 0.37 -0.65 -4.34
N ASN A 35 0.41 0.68 -4.50
CA ASN A 35 -0.68 1.59 -4.11
C ASN A 35 -1.96 1.34 -4.92
N ALA A 36 -1.85 1.23 -6.24
CA ALA A 36 -3.00 0.95 -7.12
C ALA A 36 -3.60 -0.44 -6.86
N GLY A 37 -2.79 -1.42 -6.43
CA GLY A 37 -3.26 -2.71 -5.94
C GLY A 37 -4.09 -2.57 -4.66
N LEU A 38 -3.55 -1.88 -3.66
CA LEU A 38 -4.24 -1.63 -2.39
C LEU A 38 -5.58 -0.90 -2.60
N GLN A 39 -5.61 0.15 -3.42
CA GLN A 39 -6.85 0.89 -3.71
C GLN A 39 -7.95 0.01 -4.31
N ARG A 40 -7.59 -0.91 -5.23
CA ARG A 40 -8.55 -1.86 -5.80
C ARG A 40 -9.08 -2.82 -4.74
N SER A 41 -8.21 -3.34 -3.87
CA SER A 41 -8.65 -4.24 -2.81
C SER A 41 -9.52 -3.54 -1.77
N ILE A 42 -9.21 -2.29 -1.40
CA ILE A 42 -10.05 -1.49 -0.51
C ILE A 42 -11.46 -1.33 -1.09
N ALA A 43 -11.59 -1.01 -2.39
CA ALA A 43 -12.90 -0.91 -3.02
C ALA A 43 -13.71 -2.22 -2.95
N VAL A 44 -13.04 -3.38 -3.05
CA VAL A 44 -13.68 -4.69 -2.85
C VAL A 44 -14.11 -4.87 -1.39
N CYS A 45 -13.24 -4.55 -0.42
CA CYS A 45 -13.56 -4.67 1.00
C CYS A 45 -14.70 -3.71 1.41
N ASP A 46 -14.75 -2.52 0.83
CA ASP A 46 -15.83 -1.55 1.06
C ASP A 46 -17.15 -2.07 0.48
N ASN A 47 -17.17 -2.62 -0.74
CA ASN A 47 -18.36 -3.27 -1.29
C ASN A 47 -18.85 -4.44 -0.41
N MET A 48 -17.92 -5.21 0.17
CA MET A 48 -18.26 -6.27 1.13
C MET A 48 -18.89 -5.69 2.40
N HIS A 49 -18.39 -4.56 2.89
CA HIS A 49 -18.93 -3.87 4.05
C HIS A 49 -20.34 -3.34 3.77
N GLU A 50 -20.55 -2.69 2.62
CA GLU A 50 -21.86 -2.19 2.19
C GLU A 50 -22.88 -3.32 1.99
N ALA A 51 -22.43 -4.50 1.53
CA ALA A 51 -23.25 -5.71 1.44
C ALA A 51 -23.52 -6.40 2.79
N GLY A 52 -23.02 -5.85 3.91
CA GLY A 52 -23.21 -6.40 5.26
C GLY A 52 -22.35 -7.64 5.57
N SER A 53 -21.32 -7.92 4.77
CA SER A 53 -20.45 -9.08 4.99
C SER A 53 -19.56 -8.87 6.22
N SER A 54 -19.60 -9.77 7.21
CA SER A 54 -18.71 -9.72 8.38
C SER A 54 -17.22 -9.93 8.05
N ASN A 55 -16.89 -10.32 6.81
CA ASN A 55 -15.52 -10.57 6.37
C ASN A 55 -14.81 -9.33 5.79
N TRP A 56 -15.49 -8.18 5.68
CA TRP A 56 -14.89 -6.95 5.12
C TRP A 56 -13.59 -6.54 5.85
N LYS A 57 -13.55 -6.72 7.17
CA LYS A 57 -12.37 -6.36 7.98
C LYS A 57 -11.18 -7.29 7.70
N LYS A 58 -11.42 -8.60 7.58
CA LYS A 58 -10.38 -9.57 7.18
C LYS A 58 -9.86 -9.28 5.77
N CYS A 59 -10.74 -8.86 4.85
CA CYS A 59 -10.35 -8.40 3.52
C CYS A 59 -9.40 -7.20 3.62
N LEU A 60 -9.72 -6.22 4.45
CA LEU A 60 -8.90 -5.02 4.63
C LEU A 60 -7.52 -5.36 5.24
N ASP A 61 -7.51 -6.16 6.31
CA ASP A 61 -6.27 -6.59 6.98
C ASP A 61 -5.35 -7.36 6.02
N TYR A 62 -5.91 -8.27 5.22
CA TYR A 62 -5.17 -9.01 4.21
C TYR A 62 -4.62 -8.09 3.12
N SER A 63 -5.42 -7.13 2.65
CA SER A 63 -5.03 -6.18 1.61
C SER A 63 -3.88 -5.28 2.04
N ILE A 64 -3.89 -4.84 3.30
CA ILE A 64 -2.79 -4.07 3.89
C ILE A 64 -1.54 -4.94 3.99
N SER A 65 -1.65 -6.18 4.47
CA SER A 65 -0.50 -7.11 4.55
C SER A 65 0.16 -7.34 3.18
N MET A 66 -0.64 -7.59 2.14
CA MET A 66 -0.15 -7.75 0.76
C MET A 66 0.51 -6.46 0.23
N HIS A 67 -0.03 -5.29 0.57
CA HIS A 67 0.56 -4.01 0.19
C HIS A 67 1.95 -3.82 0.84
N LEU A 68 2.06 -4.12 2.13
CA LEU A 68 3.34 -4.03 2.85
C LEU A 68 4.39 -4.96 2.25
N GLN A 69 4.04 -6.20 1.94
CA GLN A 69 4.94 -7.15 1.28
C GLN A 69 5.40 -6.62 -0.09
N CYS A 70 4.48 -6.12 -0.91
CA CYS A 70 4.80 -5.53 -2.22
C CYS A 70 5.79 -4.36 -2.08
N VAL A 71 5.55 -3.46 -1.13
CA VAL A 71 6.45 -2.31 -0.88
C VAL A 71 7.82 -2.80 -0.42
N THR A 72 7.89 -3.76 0.50
CA THR A 72 9.16 -4.33 0.97
C THR A 72 9.98 -4.94 -0.16
N GLU A 73 9.36 -5.70 -1.06
CA GLU A 73 10.04 -6.29 -2.23
C GLU A 73 10.58 -5.22 -3.19
N VAL A 74 9.77 -4.19 -3.45
CA VAL A 74 10.18 -3.07 -4.33
C VAL A 74 11.36 -2.30 -3.73
N VAL A 75 11.32 -2.00 -2.43
CA VAL A 75 12.40 -1.30 -1.73
C VAL A 75 13.68 -2.14 -1.72
N ALA A 76 13.58 -3.44 -1.40
CA ALA A 76 14.72 -4.34 -1.40
C ALA A 76 15.42 -4.39 -2.78
N HIS A 77 14.65 -4.32 -3.88
CA HIS A 77 15.21 -4.25 -5.22
C HIS A 77 15.84 -2.88 -5.56
N MET A 78 15.35 -1.79 -5.00
CA MET A 78 15.96 -0.46 -5.16
C MET A 78 17.31 -0.39 -4.46
N ASP A 79 17.43 -0.94 -3.24
CA ASP A 79 18.69 -0.94 -2.47
C ASP A 79 19.78 -1.80 -3.14
N THR A 80 19.41 -2.83 -3.90
CA THR A 80 20.38 -3.65 -4.65
C THR A 80 20.91 -3.00 -5.93
N LEU A 81 20.40 -1.82 -6.31
CA LEU A 81 20.79 -1.10 -7.53
C LEU A 81 21.71 0.11 -7.24
N GLU A 82 22.15 0.32 -5.99
CA GLU A 82 23.13 1.37 -5.67
C GLU A 82 24.51 1.01 -6.30
N PRO A 83 25.05 1.81 -7.23
CA PRO A 83 26.38 1.55 -7.79
C PRO A 83 27.47 1.91 -6.77
N ALA A 84 28.45 1.01 -6.62
CA ALA A 84 29.69 1.25 -5.87
C ALA A 84 30.58 2.34 -6.49
#